data_AF-A0A3P7DNK9-F1
#
_entry.id   AF-A0A3P7DNK9-F1
#
_cell.length_a   1.000
_cell.length_b   1.000
_cell.length_c   1.000
_cell.angle_alpha   90.00
_cell.angle_beta   90.00
_cell.angle_gamma   90.00
#
_symmetry.space_group_name_H-M   'P 1'
#
loop_
_entity.id
_entity.type
_entity.pdbx_description
1 polymer ?
#
loop_
_entity_poly.entity_id
_entity_poly.type
_entity_poly.pdbx_seq_one_letter_code
_entity_poly.pdbx_strand_id
1 'polypeptide(L)'
;MMYLDLKPCNPNERNQCPKNFACRRSRLSRSGIITNEIIHLCCDANNMTIGNWFEELELSPQIFPQFPAFSLDYVNISNFDLEHPSPVVHLGDEIQVLNYPNYLTANIQAFQFQSIIPTSGGYLHVISFIDVTARPIALFIDYDIPSTGSASVNIENINDSKHRFFGYISNGTVPLQDTYRQQYVVIVYKTETPLSDQVNVTADIIHFIDQITYFISNSATGHALGKPIAGLFFYDYLAYHRENENIISFQYH
;
A
#
# COMPACT_ATOMS: atom_id res chain seq x y z
N MET A 1 4.81 -33.09 -22.37
CA MET A 1 4.78 -32.58 -20.99
C MET A 1 5.52 -31.26 -20.99
N MET A 2 4.82 -30.13 -20.90
CA MET A 2 5.47 -28.84 -20.67
C MET A 2 5.93 -28.84 -19.21
N TYR A 3 7.18 -29.20 -18.97
CA TYR A 3 7.85 -28.86 -17.71
C TYR A 3 7.98 -27.35 -17.73
N LEU A 4 7.04 -26.63 -17.11
CA LEU A 4 7.38 -25.29 -16.64
C LEU A 4 8.41 -25.51 -15.54
N ASP A 5 9.69 -25.40 -15.88
CA ASP A 5 10.76 -25.15 -14.91
C ASP A 5 10.46 -23.78 -14.31
N LEU A 6 9.58 -23.77 -13.31
CA LEU A 6 9.28 -22.60 -12.53
C LEU A 6 10.57 -22.19 -11.84
N LYS A 7 11.13 -21.05 -12.27
CA LYS A 7 12.39 -20.52 -11.76
C LYS A 7 12.20 -20.14 -10.28
N PRO A 8 13.00 -20.70 -9.35
CA PRO A 8 13.03 -20.22 -7.97
C PRO A 8 13.42 -18.76 -7.92
N CYS A 9 12.86 -18.03 -6.95
CA CYS A 9 13.18 -16.64 -6.73
C CYS A 9 13.24 -16.35 -5.23
N ASN A 10 13.95 -15.29 -4.86
CA ASN A 10 13.94 -14.72 -3.51
C ASN A 10 12.99 -13.50 -3.49
N PRO A 11 11.90 -13.48 -2.73
CA PRO A 11 10.98 -12.33 -2.72
C PRO A 11 11.63 -11.01 -2.28
N ASN A 12 12.81 -11.07 -1.63
CA ASN A 12 13.57 -9.91 -1.18
C ASN A 12 14.58 -9.37 -2.21
N GLU A 13 14.80 -10.06 -3.33
CA GLU A 13 15.75 -9.63 -4.37
C GLU A 13 15.04 -9.26 -5.68
N ARG A 14 15.49 -8.18 -6.33
CA ARG A 14 14.89 -7.65 -7.56
C ARG A 14 15.11 -8.51 -8.79
N ASN A 15 14.22 -8.33 -9.78
CA ASN A 15 14.43 -8.68 -11.20
C ASN A 15 14.84 -10.14 -11.47
N GLN A 16 14.50 -11.04 -10.56
CA GLN A 16 14.75 -12.47 -10.76
C GLN A 16 13.75 -13.10 -11.71
N CYS A 17 12.53 -12.57 -11.77
CA CYS A 17 11.47 -13.10 -12.60
C CYS A 17 11.45 -12.42 -13.97
N PRO A 18 11.08 -13.16 -15.04
CA PRO A 18 10.84 -12.58 -16.35
C PRO A 18 9.78 -11.48 -16.32
N LYS A 19 9.72 -10.67 -17.38
CA LYS A 19 8.66 -9.67 -17.55
C LYS A 19 7.28 -10.34 -17.42
N ASN A 20 6.38 -9.70 -16.66
CA ASN A 20 5.03 -10.18 -16.33
C ASN A 20 4.97 -11.42 -15.41
N PHE A 21 6.08 -11.78 -14.76
CA PHE A 21 6.09 -12.82 -13.72
C PHE A 21 6.37 -12.19 -12.36
N ALA A 22 5.69 -12.70 -11.33
CA ALA A 22 5.88 -12.31 -9.95
C ALA A 22 6.54 -13.44 -9.16
N CYS A 23 7.35 -13.07 -8.17
CA CYS A 23 7.93 -14.03 -7.23
C CYS A 23 6.85 -14.42 -6.20
N ARG A 24 6.29 -15.61 -6.33
CA ARG A 24 5.11 -16.06 -5.57
C ARG A 24 5.44 -17.13 -4.55
N ARG A 25 4.78 -17.06 -3.40
CA ARG A 25 4.87 -18.08 -2.36
C ARG A 25 4.18 -19.35 -2.85
N SER A 26 4.92 -20.44 -2.88
CA SER A 26 4.49 -21.74 -3.37
C SER A 26 4.78 -22.82 -2.31
N ARG A 27 4.00 -23.90 -2.35
CA ARG A 27 4.26 -25.09 -1.52
C ARG A 27 4.67 -26.25 -2.40
N LEU A 28 5.70 -26.96 -1.98
CA LEU A 28 6.16 -28.16 -2.68
C LEU A 28 5.07 -29.24 -2.62
N SER A 29 4.74 -29.81 -3.78
CA SER A 29 3.92 -31.03 -3.85
C SER A 29 4.84 -32.21 -4.14
N ARG A 30 4.90 -33.18 -3.24
CA ARG A 30 5.63 -34.44 -3.46
C ARG A 30 4.61 -35.57 -3.49
N SER A 31 4.53 -36.28 -4.62
CA SER A 31 3.60 -37.39 -4.83
C SER A 31 2.12 -37.01 -4.57
N GLY A 32 1.73 -35.79 -4.92
CA GLY A 32 0.36 -35.28 -4.71
C GLY A 32 0.07 -34.78 -3.30
N ILE A 33 1.01 -34.88 -2.36
CA ILE A 33 0.89 -34.32 -1.01
C ILE A 33 1.58 -32.96 -0.97
N ILE A 34 0.82 -31.92 -0.65
CA ILE A 34 1.35 -30.57 -0.42
C ILE A 34 2.11 -30.59 0.91
N THR A 35 3.39 -30.27 0.88
CA THR A 35 4.25 -30.16 2.07
C THR A 35 4.12 -28.77 2.69
N ASN A 36 4.61 -28.64 3.92
CA ASN A 36 4.76 -27.33 4.59
C ASN A 36 6.02 -26.58 4.13
N GLU A 37 6.78 -27.14 3.19
CA GLU A 37 8.00 -26.52 2.66
C GLU A 37 7.59 -25.38 1.73
N ILE A 38 7.90 -24.15 2.16
CA ILE A 38 7.61 -22.93 1.42
C ILE A 38 8.79 -22.65 0.50
N ILE A 39 8.50 -22.50 -0.78
CA ILE A 39 9.43 -22.02 -1.80
C ILE A 39 8.83 -20.81 -2.49
N HIS A 40 9.65 -20.02 -3.16
CA HIS A 40 9.16 -18.93 -3.99
C HIS A 40 9.53 -19.18 -5.45
N LEU A 41 8.56 -19.01 -6.34
CA LEU A 41 8.68 -19.33 -7.75
C LEU A 41 8.21 -18.15 -8.60
N CYS A 42 8.87 -17.92 -9.71
CA CYS A 42 8.40 -16.97 -10.72
C CYS A 42 7.18 -17.55 -11.43
N CYS A 43 6.03 -16.91 -11.23
CA CYS A 43 4.75 -17.32 -11.79
C CYS A 43 4.12 -16.18 -12.59
N ASP A 44 3.36 -16.51 -13.63
CA ASP A 44 2.66 -15.53 -14.47
C ASP A 44 1.72 -14.66 -13.62
N ALA A 45 1.84 -13.35 -13.78
CA ALA A 45 1.10 -12.33 -13.04
C ALA A 45 0.08 -11.56 -13.90
N ASN A 46 -0.02 -11.84 -15.21
CA ASN A 46 -0.86 -11.06 -16.14
C ASN A 46 -2.35 -11.06 -15.75
N ASN A 47 -2.82 -12.13 -15.10
CA ASN A 47 -4.23 -12.31 -14.73
C ASN A 47 -4.44 -12.29 -13.21
N MET A 48 -3.47 -11.81 -12.43
CA MET A 48 -3.64 -11.71 -10.98
C MET A 48 -4.61 -10.58 -10.64
N THR A 49 -5.66 -10.93 -9.89
CA THR A 49 -6.54 -9.93 -9.29
C THR A 49 -5.84 -9.27 -8.09
N ILE A 50 -6.36 -8.13 -7.61
CA ILE A 50 -5.87 -7.51 -6.37
C ILE A 50 -5.93 -8.47 -5.17
N GLY A 51 -6.95 -9.33 -5.11
CA GLY A 51 -7.07 -10.35 -4.06
C GLY A 51 -5.93 -11.37 -4.11
N ASN A 52 -5.55 -11.83 -5.30
CA ASN A 52 -4.39 -12.72 -5.46
C ASN A 52 -3.10 -12.05 -4.96
N TRP A 53 -2.92 -10.76 -5.25
CA TRP A 53 -1.76 -10.03 -4.76
C TRP A 53 -1.75 -9.85 -3.24
N PHE A 54 -2.89 -9.52 -2.63
CA PHE A 54 -2.99 -9.39 -1.17
C PHE A 54 -2.72 -10.70 -0.45
N GLU A 55 -3.11 -11.84 -1.01
CA GLU A 55 -2.77 -13.16 -0.48
C GLU A 55 -1.27 -13.47 -0.63
N GLU A 56 -0.69 -13.20 -1.80
CA GLU A 56 0.74 -13.47 -2.08
C GLU A 56 1.68 -12.61 -1.25
N LEU A 57 1.30 -11.36 -0.99
CA LEU A 57 2.05 -10.43 -0.14
C LEU A 57 1.79 -10.66 1.35
N GLU A 58 0.99 -11.68 1.71
CA GLU A 58 0.59 -12.00 3.09
C GLU A 58 -0.09 -10.81 3.81
N LEU A 59 -0.73 -9.94 3.04
CA LEU A 59 -1.51 -8.81 3.55
C LEU A 59 -2.88 -9.29 4.01
N SER A 60 -3.48 -10.26 3.30
CA SER A 60 -4.75 -10.87 3.68
C SER A 60 -4.63 -12.39 3.84
N PRO A 61 -5.26 -12.98 4.87
CA PRO A 61 -6.11 -12.33 5.89
C PRO A 61 -5.36 -11.78 7.12
N GLN A 62 -4.03 -11.80 7.13
CA GLN A 62 -3.22 -11.57 8.34
C GLN A 62 -3.30 -10.13 8.84
N ILE A 63 -3.26 -9.16 7.92
CA ILE A 63 -3.27 -7.72 8.25
C ILE A 63 -4.65 -7.13 7.95
N PHE A 64 -5.13 -7.36 6.74
CA PHE A 64 -6.45 -6.95 6.28
C PHE A 64 -7.37 -8.17 6.27
N PRO A 65 -8.46 -8.18 7.07
CA PRO A 65 -9.40 -9.30 7.11
C PRO A 65 -10.04 -9.62 5.76
N GLN A 66 -10.17 -8.61 4.89
CA GLN A 66 -10.69 -8.71 3.53
C GLN A 66 -9.79 -7.89 2.61
N PHE A 67 -9.47 -8.43 1.43
CA PHE A 67 -8.78 -7.68 0.38
C PHE A 67 -9.75 -6.73 -0.34
N PRO A 68 -9.25 -5.68 -1.02
CA PRO A 68 -10.09 -4.77 -1.79
C PRO A 68 -10.87 -5.47 -2.91
N ALA A 69 -12.13 -5.08 -3.13
CA ALA A 69 -12.94 -5.70 -4.18
C ALA A 69 -12.37 -5.49 -5.60
N PHE A 70 -11.72 -4.34 -5.84
CA PHE A 70 -11.20 -3.95 -7.15
C PHE A 70 -9.78 -3.38 -7.06
N SER A 71 -9.09 -3.31 -8.20
CA SER A 71 -7.82 -2.59 -8.29
C SER A 71 -8.08 -1.11 -8.59
N LEU A 72 -7.20 -0.25 -8.08
CA LEU A 72 -6.97 1.05 -8.71
C LEU A 72 -6.22 0.85 -10.03
N ASP A 73 -6.51 1.69 -11.02
CA ASP A 73 -5.77 1.75 -12.28
C ASP A 73 -4.38 2.32 -12.02
N TYR A 74 -4.36 3.50 -11.39
CA TYR A 74 -3.14 4.17 -10.95
C TYR A 74 -3.39 5.08 -9.75
N VAL A 75 -2.28 5.50 -9.13
CA VAL A 75 -2.20 6.64 -8.21
C VAL A 75 -1.16 7.64 -8.68
N ASN A 76 -1.41 8.90 -8.39
CA ASN A 76 -0.40 9.95 -8.43
C ASN A 76 0.05 10.22 -7.01
N ILE A 77 1.36 10.18 -6.82
CA ILE A 77 2.00 10.49 -5.55
C ILE A 77 2.58 11.90 -5.60
N SER A 78 2.89 12.48 -4.45
CA SER A 78 3.64 13.74 -4.35
C SER A 78 4.86 13.76 -5.27
N ASN A 79 5.07 14.90 -5.94
CA ASN A 79 6.25 15.14 -6.77
C ASN A 79 7.54 15.00 -5.96
N PHE A 80 8.61 14.56 -6.61
CA PHE A 80 9.90 14.40 -5.94
C PHE A 80 10.49 15.73 -5.49
N ASP A 81 10.35 16.75 -6.35
CA ASP A 81 10.58 18.15 -6.03
C ASP A 81 9.78 19.06 -7.01
N LEU A 82 10.07 20.36 -7.02
CA LEU A 82 9.38 21.34 -7.86
C LEU A 82 9.67 21.17 -9.37
N GLU A 83 10.81 20.61 -9.73
CA GLU A 83 11.26 20.44 -11.12
C GLU A 83 11.06 19.00 -11.63
N HIS A 84 10.93 18.04 -10.73
CA HIS A 84 10.83 16.62 -11.01
C HIS A 84 9.48 16.06 -10.54
N PRO A 85 8.45 16.08 -11.41
CA PRO A 85 7.18 15.44 -11.09
C PRO A 85 7.36 13.93 -10.91
N SER A 86 6.58 13.34 -10.01
CA SER A 86 6.56 11.90 -9.82
C SER A 86 5.93 11.19 -11.03
N PRO A 87 6.32 9.94 -11.33
CA PRO A 87 5.60 9.16 -12.32
C PRO A 87 4.21 8.76 -11.80
N VAL A 88 3.30 8.49 -12.74
CA VAL A 88 2.06 7.80 -12.43
C VAL A 88 2.39 6.36 -12.03
N VAL A 89 1.83 5.90 -10.91
CA VAL A 89 2.18 4.62 -10.28
C VAL A 89 1.05 3.62 -10.46
N HIS A 90 1.37 2.48 -11.04
CA HIS A 90 0.46 1.35 -11.25
C HIS A 90 0.75 0.21 -10.27
N LEU A 91 -0.13 -0.79 -10.29
CA LEU A 91 0.00 -1.97 -9.44
C LEU A 91 1.32 -2.70 -9.68
N GLY A 92 2.11 -2.83 -8.60
CA GLY A 92 3.39 -3.53 -8.59
C GLY A 92 4.56 -2.73 -9.15
N ASP A 93 4.36 -1.45 -9.51
CA ASP A 93 5.45 -0.59 -9.99
C ASP A 93 6.56 -0.44 -8.94
N GLU A 94 7.75 -0.15 -9.43
CA GLU A 94 8.94 0.11 -8.62
C GLU A 94 9.49 1.50 -8.92
N ILE A 95 9.51 2.36 -7.92
CA ILE A 95 9.94 3.75 -8.03
C ILE A 95 11.34 3.88 -7.45
N GLN A 96 12.17 4.72 -8.06
CA GLN A 96 13.52 5.01 -7.58
C GLN A 96 13.60 6.46 -7.12
N VAL A 97 13.53 6.68 -5.80
CA VAL A 97 13.64 8.03 -5.19
C VAL A 97 15.06 8.44 -4.82
N LEU A 98 16.03 7.58 -5.11
CA LEU A 98 17.44 7.76 -4.76
C LEU A 98 18.08 9.09 -5.11
N ASN A 99 17.65 9.71 -6.19
CA ASN A 99 18.20 10.97 -6.66
C ASN A 99 17.54 12.18 -5.98
N TYR A 100 16.59 11.95 -5.06
CA TYR A 100 15.75 12.94 -4.42
C TYR A 100 15.82 12.80 -2.89
N PRO A 101 16.96 13.16 -2.26
CA PRO A 101 17.19 12.92 -0.83
C PRO A 101 16.23 13.68 0.11
N ASN A 102 15.56 14.72 -0.40
CA ASN A 102 14.56 15.47 0.35
C ASN A 102 13.14 14.90 0.20
N TYR A 103 12.95 13.88 -0.64
CA TYR A 103 11.66 13.24 -0.81
C TYR A 103 11.34 12.38 0.41
N LEU A 104 10.34 12.79 1.17
CA LEU A 104 10.00 12.12 2.42
C LEU A 104 9.05 10.94 2.17
N THR A 105 7.86 11.21 1.64
CA THR A 105 6.82 10.18 1.52
C THR A 105 6.02 10.37 0.25
N ALA A 106 5.56 9.25 -0.30
CA ALA A 106 4.65 9.21 -1.43
C ALA A 106 3.20 9.40 -0.98
N ASN A 107 2.85 10.65 -0.64
CA ASN A 107 1.47 11.02 -0.32
C ASN A 107 0.61 10.95 -1.59
N ILE A 108 -0.58 10.36 -1.49
CA ILE A 108 -1.49 10.23 -2.63
C ILE A 108 -2.11 11.60 -2.92
N GLN A 109 -1.90 12.11 -4.14
CA GLN A 109 -2.48 13.37 -4.61
C GLN A 109 -3.69 13.12 -5.51
N ALA A 110 -3.70 12.01 -6.24
CA ALA A 110 -4.82 11.60 -7.06
C ALA A 110 -4.82 10.08 -7.26
N PHE A 111 -5.97 9.53 -7.66
CA PHE A 111 -6.10 8.12 -7.99
C PHE A 111 -7.23 7.89 -8.99
N GLN A 112 -7.16 6.75 -9.69
CA GLN A 112 -8.17 6.35 -10.67
C GLN A 112 -8.65 4.92 -10.43
N PHE A 113 -9.97 4.72 -10.44
CA PHE A 113 -10.56 3.39 -10.39
C PHE A 113 -10.45 2.69 -11.75
N GLN A 114 -10.08 1.40 -11.76
CA GLN A 114 -9.88 0.66 -13.01
C GLN A 114 -11.18 0.28 -13.71
N SER A 115 -12.14 -0.27 -12.97
CA SER A 115 -13.32 -0.92 -13.56
C SER A 115 -14.62 -0.53 -12.88
N ILE A 116 -14.66 -0.54 -11.55
CA ILE A 116 -15.86 -0.16 -10.79
C ILE A 116 -15.64 1.18 -10.11
N ILE A 117 -16.42 2.15 -10.54
CA ILE A 117 -16.42 3.52 -10.04
C ILE A 117 -17.47 3.62 -8.92
N PRO A 118 -17.10 4.11 -7.72
CA PRO A 118 -18.07 4.33 -6.67
C PRO A 118 -19.16 5.31 -7.11
N THR A 119 -20.42 5.04 -6.76
CA THR A 119 -21.54 5.96 -7.03
C THR A 119 -21.33 7.31 -6.37
N SER A 120 -21.98 8.36 -6.88
CA SER A 120 -22.02 9.65 -6.18
C SER A 120 -22.74 9.53 -4.84
N GLY A 121 -22.35 10.40 -3.89
CA GLY A 121 -22.86 10.39 -2.51
C GLY A 121 -21.99 9.58 -1.56
N GLY A 122 -22.00 9.99 -0.29
CA GLY A 122 -21.08 9.49 0.73
C GLY A 122 -19.66 10.05 0.58
N TYR A 123 -18.72 9.38 1.22
CA TYR A 123 -17.33 9.84 1.39
C TYR A 123 -16.34 8.71 1.11
N LEU A 124 -15.27 9.04 0.42
CA LEU A 124 -14.12 8.19 0.17
C LEU A 124 -13.04 8.47 1.23
N HIS A 125 -12.31 7.42 1.57
CA HIS A 125 -11.16 7.48 2.46
C HIS A 125 -10.03 6.69 1.82
N VAL A 126 -8.89 7.34 1.56
CA VAL A 126 -7.71 6.68 1.03
C VAL A 126 -6.66 6.59 2.12
N ILE A 127 -6.19 5.37 2.36
CA ILE A 127 -5.15 5.07 3.35
C ILE A 127 -3.94 4.51 2.62
N SER A 128 -2.79 5.09 2.86
CA SER A 128 -1.50 4.59 2.40
C SER A 128 -0.71 4.06 3.58
N PHE A 129 -0.47 2.75 3.58
CA PHE A 129 0.39 2.09 4.54
C PHE A 129 1.77 1.91 3.93
N ILE A 130 2.82 2.21 4.70
CA ILE A 130 4.21 1.94 4.33
C ILE A 130 4.75 0.87 5.24
N ASP A 131 5.34 -0.17 4.65
CA ASP A 131 6.00 -1.27 5.34
C ASP A 131 5.10 -1.95 6.39
N VAL A 132 3.83 -2.18 6.01
CA VAL A 132 2.79 -2.70 6.91
C VAL A 132 3.12 -4.05 7.57
N THR A 133 4.07 -4.79 7.01
CA THR A 133 4.59 -6.08 7.51
C THR A 133 5.89 -5.95 8.33
N ALA A 134 6.52 -4.77 8.35
CA ALA A 134 7.79 -4.50 9.03
C ALA A 134 7.65 -3.36 10.04
N ARG A 135 8.75 -2.95 10.68
CA ARG A 135 8.77 -1.78 11.57
C ARG A 135 9.95 -0.86 11.20
N PRO A 136 9.78 0.47 11.30
CA PRO A 136 8.53 1.18 11.60
C PRO A 136 7.50 1.08 10.47
N ILE A 137 6.22 1.07 10.84
CA ILE A 137 5.07 1.22 9.94
C ILE A 137 4.71 2.70 9.86
N ALA A 138 4.39 3.21 8.67
CA ALA A 138 3.75 4.50 8.49
C ALA A 138 2.33 4.35 7.93
N LEU A 139 1.45 5.29 8.29
CA LEU A 139 0.09 5.39 7.78
C LEU A 139 -0.24 6.85 7.48
N PHE A 140 -0.69 7.09 6.26
CA PHE A 140 -1.23 8.36 5.82
C PHE A 140 -2.68 8.15 5.39
N ILE A 141 -3.58 9.02 5.84
CA ILE A 141 -5.00 8.95 5.50
C ILE A 141 -5.50 10.31 5.03
N ASP A 142 -6.08 10.33 3.85
CA ASP A 142 -7.00 11.38 3.41
C ASP A 142 -8.43 10.81 3.53
N TYR A 143 -9.23 11.44 4.38
CA TYR A 143 -10.58 10.97 4.70
C TYR A 143 -11.60 12.09 4.55
N ASP A 144 -12.86 11.67 4.45
CA ASP A 144 -14.01 12.54 4.20
C ASP A 144 -13.93 13.27 2.85
N ILE A 145 -13.37 12.60 1.83
CA ILE A 145 -13.36 13.06 0.43
C ILE A 145 -14.76 12.84 -0.16
N PRO A 146 -15.51 13.87 -0.62
CA PRO A 146 -16.83 13.66 -1.19
C PRO A 146 -16.80 12.73 -2.42
N SER A 147 -17.61 11.68 -2.42
CA SER A 147 -17.70 10.77 -3.56
C SER A 147 -18.58 11.39 -4.66
N THR A 148 -17.96 11.75 -5.79
CA THR A 148 -18.61 12.48 -6.88
C THR A 148 -19.16 11.59 -8.00
N GLY A 149 -18.89 10.29 -7.97
CA GLY A 149 -19.22 9.39 -9.07
C GLY A 149 -18.19 9.37 -10.21
N SER A 150 -17.05 10.03 -10.03
CA SER A 150 -15.97 10.11 -11.03
C SER A 150 -14.97 8.96 -10.90
N ALA A 151 -14.46 8.49 -12.05
CA ALA A 151 -13.41 7.47 -12.09
C ALA A 151 -12.08 7.97 -11.50
N SER A 152 -11.74 9.23 -11.78
CA SER A 152 -10.54 9.88 -11.31
C SER A 152 -10.90 10.84 -10.17
N VAL A 153 -10.13 10.77 -9.10
CA VAL A 153 -10.26 11.63 -7.92
C VAL A 153 -8.94 12.38 -7.75
N ASN A 154 -9.01 13.71 -7.71
CA ASN A 154 -7.86 14.56 -7.40
C ASN A 154 -8.10 15.18 -6.01
N ILE A 155 -7.23 14.85 -5.06
CA ILE A 155 -7.35 15.21 -3.65
C ILE A 155 -6.90 16.65 -3.41
N GLU A 156 -5.90 17.13 -4.15
CA GLU A 156 -5.37 18.50 -4.01
C GLU A 156 -6.40 19.59 -4.33
N ASN A 157 -7.39 19.26 -5.16
CA ASN A 157 -8.44 20.19 -5.59
C ASN A 157 -9.71 20.13 -4.73
N ILE A 158 -9.68 19.41 -3.60
CA ILE A 158 -10.85 19.29 -2.71
C ILE A 158 -10.91 20.51 -1.80
N ASN A 159 -11.96 21.33 -2.00
CA ASN A 159 -12.24 22.49 -1.15
C ASN A 159 -13.35 22.21 -0.11
N ASP A 160 -13.60 20.94 0.23
CA ASP A 160 -14.60 20.57 1.23
C ASP A 160 -14.05 20.72 2.66
N SER A 161 -14.76 21.46 3.51
CA SER A 161 -14.40 21.65 4.92
C SER A 161 -14.35 20.38 5.77
N LYS A 162 -14.94 19.28 5.28
CA LYS A 162 -14.93 17.98 5.95
C LYS A 162 -13.70 17.14 5.60
N HIS A 163 -13.08 17.36 4.44
CA HIS A 163 -11.86 16.64 4.05
C HIS A 163 -10.74 16.92 5.06
N ARG A 164 -10.08 15.85 5.49
CA ARG A 164 -9.00 15.88 6.46
C ARG A 164 -7.87 14.96 6.01
N PHE A 165 -6.67 15.37 6.36
CA PHE A 165 -5.45 14.58 6.20
C PHE A 165 -4.83 14.30 7.58
N PHE A 166 -4.30 13.10 7.76
CA PHE A 166 -3.49 12.76 8.91
C PHE A 166 -2.39 11.76 8.53
N GLY A 167 -1.16 12.03 8.96
CA GLY A 167 -0.02 11.14 8.81
C GLY A 167 0.55 10.75 10.17
N TYR A 168 0.85 9.48 10.36
CA TYR A 168 1.49 9.00 11.57
C TYR A 168 2.49 7.88 11.27
N ILE A 169 3.59 7.88 12.01
CA ILE A 169 4.68 6.94 11.85
C ILE A 169 4.94 6.32 13.20
N SER A 170 4.82 5.00 13.25
CA SER A 170 5.07 4.23 14.46
C SER A 170 6.52 4.31 14.88
N ASN A 171 6.75 4.09 16.17
CA ASN A 171 8.10 4.00 16.68
C ASN A 171 8.75 2.69 16.22
N GLY A 172 9.99 2.78 15.74
CA GLY A 172 10.75 1.63 15.31
C GLY A 172 12.07 2.02 14.68
N THR A 173 13.00 1.07 14.65
CA THR A 173 14.25 1.21 13.93
C THR A 173 14.10 0.63 12.55
N VAL A 174 14.39 1.43 11.52
CA VAL A 174 14.50 0.92 10.15
C VAL A 174 15.61 -0.12 10.10
N PRO A 175 15.39 -1.33 9.54
CA PRO A 175 16.42 -2.33 9.39
C PRO A 175 17.61 -1.78 8.58
N LEU A 176 18.82 -1.92 9.13
CA LEU A 176 20.05 -1.52 8.44
C LEU A 176 20.31 -2.46 7.26
N GLN A 177 20.16 -1.95 6.04
CA GLN A 177 20.49 -2.65 4.79
C GLN A 177 21.13 -1.66 3.81
N ASP A 178 22.00 -2.15 2.92
CA ASP A 178 22.65 -1.33 1.88
C ASP A 178 21.63 -0.75 0.89
N THR A 179 20.53 -1.47 0.67
CA THR A 179 19.37 -1.04 -0.10
C THR A 179 18.10 -1.34 0.71
N TYR A 180 17.26 -0.33 0.90
CA TYR A 180 15.98 -0.46 1.60
C TYR A 180 14.84 -0.31 0.60
N ARG A 181 13.97 -1.32 0.54
CA ARG A 181 12.79 -1.35 -0.33
C ARG A 181 11.55 -1.18 0.54
N GLN A 182 10.83 -0.10 0.34
CA GLN A 182 9.59 0.17 1.05
C GLN A 182 8.40 -0.36 0.26
N GLN A 183 7.50 -1.07 0.92
CA GLN A 183 6.22 -1.46 0.33
C GLN A 183 5.16 -0.42 0.67
N TYR A 184 4.55 0.17 -0.34
CA TYR A 184 3.37 1.00 -0.19
C TYR A 184 2.14 0.18 -0.53
N VAL A 185 1.13 0.22 0.35
CA VAL A 185 -0.19 -0.38 0.13
C VAL A 185 -1.22 0.73 0.26
N VAL A 186 -1.90 1.04 -0.86
CA VAL A 186 -2.93 2.07 -0.92
C VAL A 186 -4.29 1.39 -0.95
N ILE A 187 -5.18 1.77 -0.04
CA ILE A 187 -6.52 1.20 0.09
C ILE A 187 -7.55 2.31 0.16
N VAL A 188 -8.62 2.17 -0.63
CA VAL A 188 -9.75 3.08 -0.65
C VAL A 188 -10.95 2.41 0.01
N TYR A 189 -11.61 3.15 0.90
CA TYR A 189 -12.87 2.81 1.55
C TYR A 189 -13.95 3.81 1.15
N LYS A 190 -15.22 3.42 1.34
CA LYS A 190 -16.37 4.32 1.15
C LYS A 190 -17.33 4.20 2.33
N THR A 191 -17.81 5.33 2.83
CA THR A 191 -18.85 5.43 3.86
C THR A 191 -19.99 6.34 3.40
N GLU A 192 -21.16 6.20 4.02
CA GLU A 192 -22.33 7.05 3.71
C GLU A 192 -22.24 8.42 4.40
N THR A 193 -21.68 8.45 5.60
CA THR A 193 -21.48 9.65 6.42
C THR A 193 -19.98 9.93 6.63
N PRO A 194 -19.58 11.18 6.93
CA PRO A 194 -18.18 11.48 7.24
C PRO A 194 -17.68 10.61 8.38
N LEU A 195 -16.46 10.10 8.25
CA LEU A 195 -15.73 9.36 9.27
C LEU A 195 -15.45 10.27 10.47
N SER A 196 -15.11 11.55 10.26
CA SER A 196 -14.90 12.52 11.35
C SER A 196 -16.14 12.79 12.21
N ASP A 197 -17.35 12.52 11.69
CA ASP A 197 -18.60 12.67 12.45
C ASP A 197 -18.92 11.42 13.29
N GLN A 198 -18.21 10.30 13.07
CA GLN A 198 -18.49 9.01 13.70
C GLN A 198 -17.42 8.61 14.73
N VAL A 199 -16.15 8.90 14.44
CA VAL A 199 -15.01 8.37 15.18
C VAL A 199 -13.88 9.38 15.26
N ASN A 200 -13.03 9.25 16.28
CA ASN A 200 -11.80 10.02 16.39
C ASN A 200 -10.64 9.29 15.68
N VAL A 201 -10.56 9.49 14.36
CA VAL A 201 -9.59 8.82 13.46
C VAL A 201 -8.14 8.98 13.95
N THR A 202 -7.76 10.19 14.35
CA THR A 202 -6.37 10.47 14.75
C THR A 202 -6.01 9.78 16.06
N ALA A 203 -6.92 9.78 17.04
CA ALA A 203 -6.71 9.09 18.31
C ALA A 203 -6.57 7.57 18.12
N ASP A 204 -7.43 6.96 17.30
CA ASP A 204 -7.35 5.52 17.00
C ASP A 204 -6.03 5.15 16.31
N ILE A 205 -5.60 5.93 15.31
CA ILE A 205 -4.33 5.68 14.62
C ILE A 205 -3.16 5.76 15.61
N ILE A 206 -3.06 6.85 16.38
CA ILE A 206 -1.98 7.02 17.37
C ILE A 206 -1.95 5.86 18.37
N HIS A 207 -3.13 5.39 18.80
CA HIS A 207 -3.22 4.36 19.82
C HIS A 207 -2.96 2.93 19.30
N PHE A 208 -3.36 2.64 18.07
CA PHE A 208 -3.41 1.26 17.55
C PHE A 208 -2.51 0.97 16.35
N ILE A 209 -1.78 1.94 15.78
CA ILE A 209 -0.94 1.69 14.60
C ILE A 209 0.13 0.61 14.84
N ASP A 210 0.70 0.56 16.04
CA ASP A 210 1.65 -0.48 16.46
C ASP A 210 1.02 -1.87 16.49
N GLN A 211 -0.31 -1.95 16.50
CA GLN A 211 -1.11 -3.15 16.42
C GLN A 211 -1.99 -3.06 15.18
N ILE A 212 -1.38 -2.87 14.01
CA ILE A 212 -2.07 -2.54 12.75
C ILE A 212 -3.26 -3.48 12.43
N THR A 213 -3.13 -4.76 12.75
CA THR A 213 -4.18 -5.77 12.58
C THR A 213 -5.40 -5.48 13.46
N TYR A 214 -5.18 -5.02 14.70
CA TYR A 214 -6.21 -4.54 15.60
C TYR A 214 -6.80 -3.21 15.11
N PHE A 215 -5.98 -2.26 14.67
CA PHE A 215 -6.46 -1.00 14.12
C PHE A 215 -7.47 -1.25 12.98
N ILE A 216 -7.10 -2.05 11.99
CA ILE A 216 -7.96 -2.34 10.83
C ILE A 216 -9.23 -3.11 11.24
N SER A 217 -9.11 -4.08 12.14
CA SER A 217 -10.20 -5.05 12.38
C SER A 217 -11.13 -4.68 13.52
N ASN A 218 -10.62 -4.00 14.55
CA ASN A 218 -11.29 -3.86 15.86
C ASN A 218 -11.32 -2.43 16.41
N SER A 219 -10.54 -1.49 15.86
CA SER A 219 -10.68 -0.08 16.27
C SER A 219 -12.02 0.49 15.80
N ALA A 220 -12.48 1.57 16.42
CA ALA A 220 -13.70 2.23 16.00
C ALA A 220 -13.59 2.72 14.54
N THR A 221 -12.41 3.26 14.18
CA THR A 221 -12.07 3.69 12.82
C THR A 221 -12.10 2.52 11.83
N GLY A 222 -11.45 1.40 12.15
CA GLY A 222 -11.47 0.19 11.32
C GLY A 222 -12.89 -0.33 11.07
N HIS A 223 -13.71 -0.38 12.11
CA HIS A 223 -15.12 -0.75 12.00
C HIS A 223 -15.93 0.22 11.14
N ALA A 224 -15.73 1.53 11.30
CA ALA A 224 -16.45 2.57 10.56
C ALA A 224 -16.08 2.61 9.08
N LEU A 225 -14.82 2.33 8.73
CA LEU A 225 -14.35 2.21 7.33
C LEU A 225 -15.02 1.05 6.59
N GLY A 226 -15.33 -0.04 7.30
CA GLY A 226 -16.01 -1.19 6.72
C GLY A 226 -15.12 -2.00 5.78
N LYS A 227 -15.61 -2.28 4.56
CA LYS A 227 -14.89 -3.12 3.59
C LYS A 227 -14.11 -2.26 2.60
N PRO A 228 -12.87 -2.64 2.27
CA PRO A 228 -12.09 -1.93 1.24
C PRO A 228 -12.73 -2.13 -0.14
N ILE A 229 -12.90 -1.04 -0.87
CA ILE A 229 -13.53 -1.06 -2.20
C ILE A 229 -12.51 -1.17 -3.32
N ALA A 230 -11.34 -0.54 -3.17
CA ALA A 230 -10.27 -0.59 -4.15
C ALA A 230 -8.90 -0.51 -3.49
N GLY A 231 -7.86 -0.97 -4.18
CA GLY A 231 -6.49 -0.75 -3.73
C GLY A 231 -5.44 -1.04 -4.80
N LEU A 232 -4.21 -0.65 -4.50
CA LEU A 232 -3.01 -1.15 -5.17
C LEU A 232 -1.87 -1.27 -4.16
N PHE A 233 -0.76 -1.83 -4.62
CA PHE A 233 0.52 -1.71 -3.94
C PHE A 233 1.59 -1.33 -4.95
N PHE A 234 2.68 -0.74 -4.48
CA PHE A 234 3.89 -0.47 -5.25
C PHE A 234 5.09 -0.48 -4.31
N TYR A 235 6.28 -0.35 -4.87
CA TYR A 235 7.51 -0.29 -4.08
C TYR A 235 8.29 0.99 -4.36
N ASP A 236 8.90 1.51 -3.31
CA ASP A 236 9.88 2.59 -3.40
C ASP A 236 11.25 2.11 -2.89
N TYR A 237 12.31 2.73 -3.39
CA TYR A 237 13.68 2.35 -3.11
C TYR A 237 14.51 3.52 -2.66
N LEU A 238 14.94 3.42 -1.40
CA LEU A 238 15.94 4.26 -0.78
C LEU A 238 17.23 3.42 -0.71
N ALA A 239 18.33 3.84 -1.33
CA ALA A 239 19.64 3.34 -0.88
C ALA A 239 20.10 4.19 0.29
N TYR A 240 20.62 3.49 1.28
CA TYR A 240 21.16 4.07 2.48
C TYR A 240 22.50 4.73 2.12
N HIS A 241 22.52 6.04 1.85
CA HIS A 241 23.80 6.72 1.66
C HIS A 241 24.42 6.97 3.04
N ARG A 242 25.44 6.17 3.36
CA ARG A 242 26.15 6.15 4.64
C ARG A 242 27.10 7.36 4.74
N GLU A 243 26.57 8.58 4.71
CA GLU A 243 27.34 9.79 5.00
C GLU A 243 26.63 10.59 6.09
N ASN A 244 27.15 10.43 7.30
CA ASN A 244 26.77 11.10 8.55
C ASN A 244 25.50 10.58 9.23
N GLU A 245 25.61 10.42 10.55
CA GLU A 245 24.72 9.73 11.49
C GLU A 245 23.31 10.33 11.67
N ASN A 246 22.71 10.92 10.65
CA ASN A 246 21.32 11.34 10.68
C ASN A 246 20.50 10.43 9.76
N ILE A 247 19.98 9.36 10.36
CA ILE A 247 18.80 8.68 9.84
C ILE A 247 17.77 9.78 9.56
N ILE A 248 17.29 9.89 8.33
CA ILE A 248 16.12 10.69 8.01
C ILE A 248 14.97 10.02 8.76
N SER A 249 14.83 10.39 10.02
CA SER A 249 13.62 10.22 10.77
C SER A 249 12.58 11.01 10.02
N PHE A 250 11.54 10.34 9.56
CA PHE A 250 10.29 11.00 9.26
C PHE A 250 9.73 11.59 10.57
N GLN A 251 10.27 12.74 10.99
CA GLN A 251 9.67 13.55 12.04
C GLN A 251 8.69 14.50 11.35
N TYR A 252 7.44 14.07 11.26
CA TYR A 252 6.32 15.00 11.15
C TYR A 252 5.95 15.44 12.58
N HIS A 253 6.11 16.72 12.85
CA HIS A 253 5.48 17.43 13.98
C HIS A 253 4.31 18.24 13.43
#